data_AF-A0A968CI40-F1
#
_entry.id   AF-A0A968CI40-F1
#
_cell.length_a   1.000
_cell.length_b   1.000
_cell.length_c   1.000
_cell.angle_alpha   90.00
_cell.angle_beta   90.00
_cell.angle_gamma   90.00
#
_symmetry.space_group_name_H-M   'P 1'
#
loop_
_entity.id
_entity.type
_entity.pdbx_description
1 polymer ?
#
loop_
_entity_poly.entity_id
_entity_poly.type
_entity_poly.pdbx_seq_one_letter_code
_entity_poly.pdbx_strand_id
1 'polypeptide(L)' 'MYIITGASGNTGKIIANALLDADKKVRVISRNTEKVKNLAAKGAETAIG' A
#
# COMPACT_ATOMS: atom_id res chain seq x y z
N MET A 1 -8.53 -8.32 -5.16
CA MET A 1 -8.21 -6.96 -4.67
C MET A 1 -7.82 -7.09 -3.22
N TYR A 2 -6.57 -6.77 -2.88
CA TYR A 2 -6.04 -6.93 -1.52
C TYR A 2 -6.11 -5.61 -0.77
N ILE A 3 -6.76 -5.59 0.40
CA ILE A 3 -6.85 -4.40 1.24
C ILE A 3 -5.84 -4.54 2.38
N ILE A 4 -4.86 -3.64 2.44
CA ILE A 4 -3.84 -3.60 3.49
C ILE A 4 -4.11 -2.38 4.35
N THR A 5 -4.61 -2.62 5.55
CA THR A 5 -4.79 -1.61 6.59
C THR A 5 -3.48 -1.48 7.38
N GLY A 6 -2.81 -0.33 7.31
CA GLY A 6 -1.54 -0.09 8.00
C GLY A 6 -0.29 -0.26 7.15
N ALA A 7 -0.35 0.04 5.85
CA ALA A 7 0.85 0.00 4.99
C ALA A 7 1.91 1.08 5.26
N SER A 8 1.67 1.96 6.22
CA SER A 8 2.70 2.83 6.80
C SER A 8 3.66 2.09 7.75
N GLY A 9 3.34 0.88 8.19
CA GLY A 9 4.22 0.02 9.00
C GLY A 9 5.26 -0.74 8.16
N ASN A 10 6.27 -1.32 8.81
CA ASN A 10 7.33 -2.10 8.14
C ASN A 10 6.76 -3.30 7.37
N THR A 11 5.88 -4.09 7.99
CA THR A 11 5.29 -5.28 7.37
C THR A 11 4.33 -4.92 6.23
N GLY A 12 3.43 -3.96 6.47
CA GLY A 12 2.41 -3.57 5.49
C GLY A 12 3.03 -2.99 4.21
N LYS A 13 4.15 -2.25 4.33
CA LYS A 13 4.90 -1.76 3.16
C LYS A 13 5.52 -2.89 2.35
N ILE A 14 6.11 -3.89 3.00
CA ILE A 14 6.76 -5.02 2.31
C ILE A 14 5.72 -5.85 1.56
N ILE A 15 4.61 -6.19 2.21
CA ILE A 15 3.53 -6.97 1.58
C ILE A 15 2.89 -6.19 0.43
N ALA A 16 2.65 -4.89 0.61
CA ALA A 16 2.10 -4.05 -0.46
C ALA A 16 3.04 -4.01 -1.68
N ASN A 17 4.35 -3.87 -1.48
CA ASN A 17 5.33 -3.95 -2.57
C ASN A 17 5.32 -5.32 -3.25
N ALA A 18 5.39 -6.40 -2.49
CA ALA A 18 5.42 -7.75 -3.05
C ALA A 18 4.17 -8.07 -3.89
N LEU A 19 2.99 -7.59 -3.45
CA LEU A 19 1.75 -7.78 -4.20
C LEU A 19 1.66 -6.88 -5.45
N LEU A 20 2.21 -5.68 -5.40
CA LEU A 20 2.33 -4.80 -6.57
C LEU A 20 3.31 -5.38 -7.60
N ASP A 21 4.45 -5.89 -7.16
CA ASP A 21 5.45 -6.55 -8.02
C ASP A 21 4.88 -7.84 -8.65
N ALA A 22 3.91 -8.49 -7.99
CA ALA A 22 3.16 -9.64 -8.51
C ALA A 22 1.97 -9.26 -9.42
N ASP A 23 1.89 -8.01 -9.85
CA ASP A 23 0.83 -7.45 -10.70
C ASP A 23 -0.58 -7.63 -10.12
N LYS A 24 -0.69 -7.67 -8.79
CA LYS A 24 -1.98 -7.76 -8.09
C LYS A 24 -2.48 -6.36 -7.74
N LYS A 25 -3.79 -6.17 -7.86
CA LYS A 25 -4.46 -4.95 -7.38
C LYS A 25 -4.44 -4.89 -5.86
N VAL A 26 -3.70 -3.93 -5.31
CA VAL A 26 -3.58 -3.64 -3.88
C VAL A 26 -4.18 -2.29 -3.55
N ARG A 27 -5.03 -2.27 -2.54
CA ARG A 27 -5.56 -1.06 -1.92
C ARG A 27 -5.00 -0.91 -0.52
N VAL A 28 -4.41 0.23 -0.23
CA VAL A 28 -3.68 0.50 1.00
C VAL A 28 -4.35 1.62 1.78
N ILE A 29 -4.77 1.30 3.00
CA ILE A 29 -5.42 2.24 3.92
C ILE A 29 -4.41 2.64 4.99
N SER A 30 -4.11 3.93 5.07
CA SER A 30 -3.16 4.47 6.05
C SER A 30 -3.50 5.91 6.42
N ARG A 31 -3.37 6.22 7.70
CA ARG A 31 -3.46 7.59 8.24
C ARG A 31 -2.31 8.49 7.84
N ASN A 32 -1.16 7.91 7.50
CA ASN A 32 0.07 8.65 7.21
C ASN A 32 0.36 8.65 5.70
N THR A 33 0.02 9.76 5.04
CA THR A 33 0.10 9.98 3.59
C THR A 33 1.51 9.91 3.02
N GLU A 34 2.53 10.31 3.79
CA GLU A 34 3.92 10.33 3.31
C GLU A 34 4.44 8.92 3.02
N LYS A 35 4.10 7.95 3.87
CA LYS A 35 4.55 6.56 3.71
C LYS A 35 3.79 5.80 2.63
N VAL A 36 2.51 6.12 2.39
CA VAL A 36 1.74 5.51 1.30
C VAL A 36 2.01 6.16 -0.06
N LYS A 37 2.61 7.36 -0.13
CA LYS A 37 2.96 8.02 -1.40
C LYS A 37 3.86 7.17 -2.30
N ASN A 38 4.82 6.46 -1.71
CA ASN A 38 5.73 5.55 -2.43
C ASN A 38 4.98 4.33 -3.00
N LEU A 39 3.97 3.83 -2.27
CA LEU A 39 3.11 2.73 -2.73
C LEU A 39 2.13 3.20 -3.81
N ALA A 40 1.56 4.40 -3.69
CA ALA A 40 0.75 5.02 -4.73
C ALA A 40 1.51 5.20 -6.04
N ALA A 41 2.77 5.67 -5.96
CA ALA A 41 3.64 5.83 -7.12
C ALA A 41 3.92 4.51 -7.86
N LYS A 42 3.84 3.38 -7.16
CA LYS A 42 3.96 2.02 -7.73
C LYS A 42 2.64 1.46 -8.30
N GLY A 43 1.55 2.21 -8.24
CA GLY A 43 0.24 1.78 -8.75
C GLY A 43 -0.69 1.19 -7.68
N ALA A 44 -0.39 1.37 -6.39
CA ALA A 44 -1.32 0.99 -5.33
C ALA A 44 -2.46 2.00 -5.18
N GLU A 45 -3.69 1.53 -5.00
CA GLU A 45 -4.80 2.39 -4.65
C GLU A 45 -4.65 2.82 -3.19
N THR A 46 -4.32 4.08 -2.94
CA THR A 46 -4.19 4.58 -1.57
C THR A 46 -5.49 5.22 -1.10
N ALA A 47 -5.91 4.88 0.12
CA ALA A 47 -7.02 5.48 0.81
C ALA A 47 -6.55 5.97 2.18
N ILE A 48 -6.97 7.18 2.54
CA ILE A 48 -6.58 7.83 3.79
C ILE A 48 -7.78 7.70 4.73
N GLY A 49 -7.59 7.06 5.88
CA GLY A 49 -8.62 6.76 6.87
C GLY A 49 -8.01 6.38 8.21
#